data_AF-A0A920G8U6-F1
#
_entry.id   AF-A0A920G8U6-F1
#
_cell.length_a   1.000
_cell.length_b   1.000
_cell.length_c   1.000
_cell.angle_alpha   90.00
_cell.angle_beta   90.00
_cell.angle_gamma   90.00
#
_symmetry.space_group_name_H-M   'P 1'
#
loop_
_entity.id
_entity.type
_entity.pdbx_description
1 polymer ?
#
loop_
_entity_poly.entity_id
_entity_poly.type
_entity_poly.pdbx_seq_one_letter_code
_entity_poly.pdbx_strand_id
1 'polypeptide(L)' 'MAAPHLNPGLLEAFLKNYPLGRLNTSEDIAAAAVFLGSDECYMTGQNLQVNGGLTLRRNPLPSEIEESVMAAWRRAGE' A
#
# COMPACT_ATOMS: atom_id res chain seq x y z
N MET A 1 -6.53 1.18 -11.15
CA MET A 1 -7.51 0.07 -11.22
C MET A 1 -7.39 -0.76 -9.95
N ALA A 2 -8.49 -1.05 -9.24
CA ALA A 2 -8.46 -1.99 -8.11
C ALA A 2 -8.14 -3.39 -8.65
N ALA A 3 -7.17 -4.09 -8.07
CA ALA A 3 -6.71 -5.39 -8.53
C ALA A 3 -7.83 -6.44 -8.38
N PRO A 4 -8.43 -6.93 -9.49
CA PRO A 4 -9.67 -7.72 -9.46
C PRO A 4 -9.49 -9.20 -9.02
N HIS A 5 -8.33 -9.54 -8.44
CA HIS A 5 -7.97 -10.91 -8.05
C HIS A 5 -7.53 -11.01 -6.59
N LEU A 6 -7.59 -9.91 -5.85
CA LEU A 6 -7.24 -9.94 -4.44
C LEU A 6 -8.38 -10.59 -3.66
N ASN A 7 -8.01 -11.48 -2.73
CA ASN A 7 -8.94 -12.09 -1.81
C ASN A 7 -9.73 -10.97 -1.08
N PRO A 8 -11.08 -11.03 -1.01
CA PRO A 8 -11.87 -10.09 -0.22
C PRO A 8 -11.26 -9.85 1.16
N GLY A 9 -11.18 -8.59 1.60
CA GLY A 9 -10.62 -8.23 2.92
C GLY A 9 -9.09 -8.11 2.98
N LEU A 10 -8.33 -8.53 1.95
CA LEU A 10 -6.87 -8.35 1.92
C LEU A 10 -6.48 -6.86 1.89
N LEU A 11 -7.14 -6.08 1.03
CA LEU A 11 -6.92 -4.63 0.94
C LEU A 11 -7.14 -3.94 2.29
N GLU A 12 -8.22 -4.30 2.99
CA GLU A 12 -8.58 -3.75 4.29
C GLU A 12 -7.51 -4.03 5.36
N ALA A 13 -6.88 -5.21 5.32
CA ALA A 13 -5.78 -5.56 6.23
C ALA A 13 -4.56 -4.63 6.03
N PHE A 14 -4.24 -4.32 4.78
CA PHE A 14 -3.12 -3.41 4.48
C PHE A 14 -3.46 -1.95 4.81
N LEU A 15 -4.66 -1.46 4.44
CA LEU A 15 -5.03 -0.06 4.61
C LEU A 15 -4.90 0.45 6.06
N LYS A 16 -5.12 -0.41 7.07
CA LYS A 16 -4.90 -0.08 8.49
C LYS A 16 -3.48 0.42 8.80
N ASN A 17 -2.51 0.03 7.98
CA ASN A 17 -1.10 0.35 8.14
C ASN A 17 -0.59 1.43 7.17
N TYR A 18 -1.47 2.02 6.34
CA TYR A 18 -1.13 3.09 5.40
C TYR A 18 -1.62 4.45 5.94
N PRO A 19 -0.75 5.28 6.55
CA PRO A 19 -1.10 6.61 7.05
C PRO A 19 -1.79 7.52 6.03
N LEU A 20 -1.44 7.41 4.74
CA LEU A 20 -2.08 8.20 3.68
C LEU A 20 -3.45 7.64 3.22
N GLY A 21 -3.97 6.59 3.88
CA GLY A 21 -5.33 6.11 3.70
C GLY A 21 -5.62 5.36 2.39
N ARG A 22 -4.60 5.12 1.56
CA ARG A 22 -4.71 4.33 0.33
C ARG A 22 -3.43 3.56 0.04
N LEU A 23 -3.55 2.49 -0.75
CA LEU A 23 -2.37 1.83 -1.32
C LEU A 23 -1.71 2.74 -2.36
N ASN A 24 -0.40 2.55 -2.51
CA ASN A 24 0.34 3.10 -3.64
C ASN A 24 -0.16 2.49 -4.95
N THR A 25 -0.04 3.30 -5.97
CA THR A 25 -0.31 2.97 -7.37
C THR A 25 0.99 3.00 -8.16
N SER A 26 0.97 2.46 -9.37
CA SER A 26 2.09 2.62 -10.31
C SER A 26 2.42 4.10 -10.55
N GLU A 27 1.40 4.94 -10.58
CA GLU A 27 1.53 6.37 -10.85
C GLU A 27 2.28 7.10 -9.73
N ASP A 28 2.14 6.67 -8.47
CA ASP A 28 2.91 7.24 -7.35
C ASP A 28 4.41 6.99 -7.51
N ILE A 29 4.78 5.79 -7.94
CA ILE A 29 6.18 5.42 -8.18
C ILE A 29 6.71 6.17 -9.42
N ALA A 30 5.91 6.25 -10.48
CA ALA A 30 6.29 6.96 -11.69
C ALA A 30 6.55 8.45 -11.42
N ALA A 31 5.68 9.11 -10.66
CA ALA A 31 5.86 10.51 -10.27
C ALA A 31 7.15 10.73 -9.47
N ALA A 32 7.44 9.84 -8.51
CA ALA A 32 8.68 9.91 -7.74
C ALA A 32 9.93 9.69 -8.62
N ALA A 33 9.87 8.74 -9.57
CA ALA A 33 10.96 8.51 -10.51
C ALA A 33 11.21 9.72 -11.43
N VAL A 34 10.14 10.36 -11.91
CA VAL A 34 10.23 11.59 -12.71
C VAL A 34 10.92 12.70 -11.91
N PHE A 35 10.52 12.91 -10.65
CA PHE A 35 11.20 13.88 -9.78
C PHE A 35 12.68 13.52 -9.58
N LEU A 36 12.99 12.26 -9.27
CA LEU A 36 14.38 11.83 -9.03
C LEU A 36 15.29 12.02 -10.26
N GLY A 37 14.74 11.92 -11.47
CA GLY A 37 15.46 12.16 -12.73
C GLY A 37 15.46 13.61 -13.22
N SER A 38 14.82 14.53 -12.50
CA SER A 38 14.71 15.93 -12.86
C SER A 38 15.89 16.78 -12.35
N ASP A 39 16.11 17.95 -12.96
CA ASP A 39 17.17 18.88 -12.55
C ASP A 39 16.90 19.51 -11.16
N GLU A 40 15.65 19.48 -10.71
CA GLU A 40 15.24 19.93 -9.37
C GLU A 40 15.72 18.98 -8.24
N CYS A 41 16.07 17.74 -8.58
CA CYS A 41 16.54 16.73 -7.63
C CYS A 41 18.03 16.92 -7.31
N TYR A 42 18.33 17.71 -6.28
CA TYR A 42 19.71 17.93 -5.80
C TYR A 42 20.10 16.97 -4.65
N MET A 43 19.65 15.72 -4.71
CA MET A 43 19.98 14.69 -3.70
C MET A 43 20.70 13.49 -4.34
N THR A 44 21.57 12.83 -3.57
CA THR A 44 22.27 11.61 -3.99
C THR A 44 22.50 10.66 -2.81
N GLY A 45 22.66 9.37 -3.10
CA GLY A 45 22.89 8.33 -2.09
C GLY A 45 21.72 8.06 -1.14
N GLN A 46 20.52 8.56 -1.47
CA GLN A 46 19.33 8.41 -0.63
C GLN A 46 18.43 7.27 -1.10
N ASN A 47 17.80 6.60 -0.15
CA ASN A 47 16.74 5.62 -0.42
C ASN A 47 15.37 6.26 -0.17
N LEU A 48 14.63 6.55 -1.24
CA LEU A 48 13.31 7.17 -1.15
C LEU A 48 12.20 6.11 -1.04
N GLN A 49 11.51 6.11 0.10
CA GLN A 49 10.42 5.17 0.38
C GLN A 49 9.07 5.73 -0.07
N VAL A 50 8.65 5.39 -1.29
CA VAL A 50 7.36 5.82 -1.87
C VAL A 50 6.28 4.80 -1.53
N ASN A 51 5.88 4.75 -0.25
CA ASN A 51 5.03 3.67 0.27
C ASN A 51 3.82 4.12 1.11
N GLY A 52 3.44 5.40 1.02
CA GLY A 52 2.25 5.90 1.73
C GLY A 52 2.34 5.88 3.26
N GLY A 53 3.56 5.72 3.79
CA GLY A 53 3.84 5.66 5.22
C GLY A 53 3.83 4.25 5.81
N LEU A 54 3.74 3.19 4.99
CA LEU A 54 3.73 1.80 5.45
C LEU A 54 4.92 1.46 6.37
N THR A 55 6.11 1.98 6.06
CA THR A 55 7.32 1.77 6.88
C THR A 55 7.34 2.54 8.19
N LEU A 56 6.42 3.48 8.41
CA LEU A 56 6.21 4.12 9.73
C LEU A 56 5.37 3.24 10.67
N ARG A 57 4.78 2.17 10.12
CA ARG A 57 4.02 1.14 10.80
C ARG A 57 4.71 -0.20 10.52
N ARG A 58 4.02 -1.13 9.86
CA ARG A 58 4.53 -2.42 9.40
C ARG A 58 3.58 -3.03 8.37
N ASN A 59 4.03 -4.09 7.70
CA ASN A 59 3.10 -4.99 7.01
C ASN A 59 2.15 -5.66 8.03
N PRO A 60 0.90 -5.96 7.63
CA PRO A 60 0.00 -6.76 8.45
C PRO A 60 0.60 -8.15 8.71
N LEU A 61 0.32 -8.70 9.88
CA LEU A 61 0.67 -10.08 10.23
C LEU A 61 -0.20 -11.05 9.43
N PRO A 62 0.27 -12.29 9.18
CA PRO A 62 -0.55 -13.30 8.54
C PRO A 62 -1.92 -13.50 9.21
N SER A 63 -1.97 -13.49 10.55
CA SER A 63 -3.22 -13.61 11.31
C SER A 63 -4.18 -12.43 11.07
N GLU A 64 -3.66 -11.21 10.97
CA GLU A 64 -4.49 -10.01 10.71
C GLU A 64 -5.06 -10.03 9.28
N ILE A 65 -4.30 -10.57 8.33
CA ILE A 65 -4.78 -10.80 6.97
C ILE A 65 -5.89 -11.84 6.99
N GLU A 66 -5.68 -12.98 7.64
CA GLU A 66 -6.65 -14.07 7.75
C GLU A 66 -7.95 -13.58 8.40
N GLU A 67 -7.87 -12.87 9.52
CA GLU A 67 -9.03 -12.28 10.20
C GLU A 67 -9.82 -11.34 9.29
N SER A 68 -9.12 -10.45 8.57
CA SER A 68 -9.74 -9.48 7.66
C SER A 68 -10.43 -10.18 6.48
N VAL A 69 -9.76 -11.19 5.91
CA VAL A 69 -10.28 -12.00 4.82
C VAL A 69 -11.53 -12.76 5.28
N MET A 70 -11.47 -13.50 6.37
CA MET A 70 -12.60 -14.26 6.91
C MET A 70 -13.76 -13.37 7.32
N ALA A 71 -13.50 -12.15 7.79
CA ALA A 71 -14.55 -11.15 8.03
C ALA A 71 -15.21 -10.70 6.72
N ALA A 72 -14.47 -10.50 5.65
CA ALA A 72 -15.01 -10.13 4.34
C ALA A 72 -15.87 -11.24 3.73
N TRP A 73 -15.44 -12.50 3.81
CA TRP A 73 -16.23 -13.66 3.35
C TRP A 73 -17.55 -13.81 4.11
N ARG A 74 -17.54 -13.61 5.43
CA ARG A 74 -18.78 -13.61 6.23
C ARG A 74 -19.77 -12.55 5.76
N ARG A 75 -19.30 -11.31 5.51
CA ARG A 75 -20.15 -10.21 5.00
C ARG A 75 -20.70 -10.47 3.59
N ALA A 76 -20.02 -11.27 2.78
CA ALA A 76 -20.43 -11.55 1.40
C ALA A 76 -21.39 -12.74 1.25
N GLY A 77 -21.53 -13.57 2.30
CA GLY A 77 -22.45 -14.71 2.35
C GLY A 77 -23.77 -14.44 3.07
N GLU A 78 -23.95 -13.23 3.61
CA GLU A 78 -25.22 -12.67 4.11
C GLU A 78 -25.94 -11.91 2.98
#